data_AF-A0A2J6HDB8-F1
#
_entry.id   AF-A0A2J6HDB8-F1
#
_cell.length_a   1.000
_cell.length_b   1.000
_cell.length_c   1.000
_cell.angle_alpha   90.00
_cell.angle_beta   90.00
_cell.angle_gamma   90.00
#
_symmetry.space_group_name_H-M   'P 1'
#
loop_
_entity.id
_entity.type
_entity.pdbx_description
1 polymer ?
#
loop_
_entity_poly.entity_id
_entity_poly.type
_entity_poly.pdbx_seq_one_letter_code
_entity_poly.pdbx_strand_id
1 'polypeptide(L)' 'MKYSQIHKRYATALFELATEMKVVDAVGEDMKTLHVLATESKELKLILKSPIIKSHVKDKVLSSLF' A
#
# COMPACT_ATOMS: atom_id res chain seq x y z
N MET A 1 -12.65 -0.09 -19.62
CA MET A 1 -11.95 -0.50 -18.38
C MET A 1 -12.11 0.60 -17.32
N LYS A 2 -13.01 0.42 -16.34
CA LYS A 2 -13.36 1.44 -15.31
C LYS A 2 -12.44 1.46 -14.08
N TYR A 3 -11.47 0.55 -13.98
CA TYR A 3 -10.56 0.43 -12.83
C TYR A 3 -9.44 1.50 -12.79
N SER A 4 -9.24 2.31 -13.85
CA SER A 4 -8.08 3.22 -13.97
C SER A 4 -8.17 4.54 -13.19
N GLN A 5 -9.26 4.78 -12.46
CA GLN A 5 -9.48 6.04 -11.74
C GLN A 5 -9.48 5.88 -10.22
N ILE A 6 -9.76 4.69 -9.70
CA ILE A 6 -9.85 4.48 -8.24
C ILE A 6 -8.48 4.63 -7.58
N HIS A 7 -7.44 4.03 -8.17
CA HIS A 7 -6.08 4.18 -7.67
C HIS A 7 -5.60 5.63 -7.71
N LYS A 8 -5.99 6.41 -8.74
CA LYS A 8 -5.67 7.84 -8.83
C LYS A 8 -6.32 8.62 -7.69
N ARG A 9 -7.60 8.38 -7.39
CA ARG A 9 -8.30 9.04 -6.28
C ARG A 9 -7.60 8.83 -4.94
N TYR A 10 -7.21 7.59 -4.63
CA TYR A 10 -6.50 7.29 -3.38
C TYR A 10 -5.08 7.87 -3.36
N ALA A 11 -4.35 7.81 -4.48
CA ALA A 11 -3.03 8.41 -4.58
C ALA A 11 -3.08 9.95 -4.42
N THR A 12 -4.06 10.61 -5.04
CA THR A 12 -4.27 12.05 -4.90
C THR A 12 -4.61 12.43 -3.46
N ALA A 13 -5.55 11.73 -2.82
CA ALA A 13 -5.89 12.02 -1.41
C ALA A 13 -4.70 11.83 -0.46
N LEU A 14 -3.89 10.79 -0.66
CA LEU A 14 -2.66 10.58 0.12
C LEU A 14 -1.63 11.68 -0.12
N PHE A 15 -1.43 12.07 -1.37
CA PHE A 15 -0.47 13.12 -1.74
C PHE A 15 -0.88 14.49 -1.20
N GLU A 16 -2.17 14.83 -1.28
CA GLU A 16 -2.73 16.05 -0.68
C GLU A 16 -2.49 16.07 0.83
N LEU A 17 -2.81 14.98 1.54
CA LEU A 17 -2.56 14.86 2.97
C LEU A 17 -1.07 14.98 3.32
N ALA A 18 -0.19 14.31 2.58
CA ALA A 18 1.25 14.38 2.80
C ALA A 18 1.79 15.80 2.55
N THR A 19 1.20 16.52 1.60
CA THR A 19 1.53 17.92 1.29
C THR A 19 1.09 18.86 2.42
N GLU A 20 -0.14 18.71 2.92
CA GLU A 20 -0.65 19.45 4.07
C GLU A 20 0.22 19.24 5.31
N MET A 21 0.68 18.01 5.53
CA MET A 21 1.54 17.63 6.65
C MET A 21 3.04 17.94 6.42
N LYS A 22 3.44 18.40 5.23
CA LYS A 22 4.84 18.66 4.82
C LYS A 22 5.77 17.43 4.95
N VAL A 23 5.24 16.24 4.70
CA VAL A 23 5.97 14.94 4.79
C VAL A 23 6.02 14.20 3.46
N VAL A 24 5.92 14.92 2.34
CA VAL A 24 5.86 14.33 0.99
C VAL A 24 7.05 13.44 0.69
N ASP A 25 8.26 13.85 1.07
CA ASP A 25 9.48 13.08 0.80
C ASP A 25 9.49 11.74 1.57
N ALA A 26 9.17 11.77 2.86
CA ALA A 26 9.10 10.58 3.71
C ALA A 26 8.02 9.60 3.21
N VAL A 27 6.82 10.09 2.92
CA VAL A 27 5.74 9.27 2.34
C VAL A 27 6.15 8.72 0.98
N GLY A 28 6.89 9.49 0.18
CA GLY A 28 7.42 9.04 -1.11
C GLY A 28 8.42 7.89 -0.97
N GLU A 29 9.31 7.94 0.02
CA GLU A 29 10.25 6.85 0.32
C GLU A 29 9.51 5.59 0.82
N ASP A 30 8.54 5.75 1.71
CA ASP A 30 7.70 4.64 2.18
C ASP A 30 6.96 3.98 1.02
N MET A 31 6.38 4.77 0.10
CA MET A 31 5.69 4.24 -1.08
C MET A 31 6.62 3.50 -2.04
N LYS A 32 7.89 3.92 -2.18
CA LYS A 32 8.89 3.18 -2.97
C LYS A 32 9.19 1.83 -2.33
N THR A 33 9.41 1.80 -1.02
CA THR A 33 9.67 0.58 -0.26
C THR A 33 8.48 -0.39 -0.36
N LEU A 34 7.26 0.12 -0.21
CA LEU A 34 6.01 -0.61 -0.45
C LEU A 34 5.94 -1.21 -1.84
N HIS A 35 6.31 -0.45 -2.87
CA HIS A 35 6.30 -0.92 -4.25
C HIS A 35 7.30 -2.07 -4.47
N VAL A 36 8.49 -1.97 -3.89
CA VAL A 36 9.52 -3.03 -3.95
C VAL A 36 9.03 -4.29 -3.23
N LEU A 37 8.58 -4.17 -1.97
CA LEU A 37 8.01 -5.29 -1.21
C LEU A 37 6.86 -5.96 -1.95
N ALA A 38 5.95 -5.15 -2.52
CA ALA A 38 4.80 -5.63 -3.26
C ALA A 38 5.17 -6.22 -4.63
N THR A 39 6.35 -5.98 -5.20
CA THR A 39 6.78 -6.55 -6.48
C THR A 39 7.65 -7.78 -6.29
N GLU A 40 8.57 -7.75 -5.33
CA GLU A 40 9.59 -8.78 -5.09
C GLU A 40 9.10 -9.93 -4.20
N SER A 41 8.24 -9.65 -3.21
CA SER A 41 7.74 -10.71 -2.32
C SER A 41 6.57 -11.48 -2.93
N LYS A 42 6.86 -12.66 -3.47
CA LYS A 42 5.85 -13.61 -3.94
C LYS A 42 4.94 -14.10 -2.81
N GLU A 43 5.49 -14.31 -1.62
CA GLU A 43 4.72 -14.76 -0.45
C GLU A 43 3.71 -13.70 -0.01
N LEU A 44 4.12 -12.43 0.08
CA LEU A 44 3.21 -11.34 0.44
C LEU A 44 2.04 -11.24 -0.55
N LYS A 45 2.31 -11.37 -1.86
CA LYS A 45 1.26 -11.42 -2.88
C LYS A 45 0.29 -12.58 -2.66
N LEU A 46 0.79 -13.77 -2.33
CA LEU A 46 -0.04 -14.95 -2.09
C LEU A 46 -0.93 -14.77 -0.86
N ILE A 47 -0.37 -14.22 0.23
CA ILE A 47 -1.10 -13.95 1.46
C ILE A 47 -2.23 -12.96 1.20
N LEU A 48 -1.92 -11.83 0.53
CA LEU A 48 -2.91 -10.78 0.25
C LEU A 48 -4.02 -11.27 -0.68
N LYS A 49 -3.70 -12.07 -1.70
CA LYS A 49 -4.68 -12.64 -2.65
C LYS A 49 -5.49 -13.81 -2.07
N SER A 50 -5.01 -14.49 -1.04
CA SER A 50 -5.67 -15.66 -0.49
C SER A 50 -7.03 -15.29 0.13
N PRO A 51 -8.15 -15.88 -0.31
CA PRO A 51 -9.46 -15.66 0.31
C PRO A 51 -9.62 -16.45 1.63
N ILE A 52 -8.72 -17.40 1.89
CA ILE A 52 -8.78 -18.29 3.07
C ILE A 52 -8.19 -17.59 4.30
N ILE A 53 -7.19 -16.75 4.10
CA ILE A 53 -6.54 -16.03 5.19
C ILE A 53 -7.48 -14.92 5.68
N LYS A 54 -7.83 -15.00 6.96
CA LYS A 54 -8.70 -14.01 7.62
C LYS A 54 -8.09 -12.61 7.53
N SER A 55 -8.94 -11.60 7.34
CA SER A 55 -8.53 -10.19 7.25
C SER A 55 -7.61 -9.76 8.38
N HIS A 56 -7.96 -10.08 9.63
CA HIS A 56 -7.15 -9.71 10.80
C HIS A 56 -5.70 -10.22 10.77
N VAL A 57 -5.43 -11.34 10.08
CA VAL A 57 -4.06 -11.86 9.93
C VAL A 57 -3.31 -11.03 8.90
N LYS A 58 -3.98 -10.64 7.80
CA LYS A 58 -3.40 -9.76 6.78
C LYS A 58 -3.07 -8.39 7.36
N ASP A 59 -3.95 -7.86 8.20
CA ASP A 59 -3.75 -6.59 8.89
C ASP A 59 -2.52 -6.65 9.80
N LYS A 60 -2.37 -7.72 10.61
CA LYS A 60 -1.18 -7.94 11.44
C LYS A 60 0.10 -8.02 10.64
N VAL A 61 0.09 -8.72 9.51
CA VAL A 61 1.26 -8.83 8.62
C VAL A 61 1.64 -7.45 8.09
N LEU A 62 0.68 -6.67 7.61
CA LEU A 62 0.94 -5.31 7.13
C LEU A 62 1.45 -4.39 8.23
N SER A 63 0.88 -4.43 9.43
CA SER A 63 1.37 -3.65 10.60
C SER A 63 2.71 -4.12 11.17
N SER A 64 3.23 -5.26 10.72
CA SER A 64 4.59 -5.69 11.08
C SER A 64 5.64 -5.28 10.04
N LEU A 65 5.19 -4.91 8.84
CA LEU A 65 6.02 -4.44 7.73
C LEU A 65 6.18 -2.91 7.71
N PHE A 66 5.25 -2.17 8.33
CA PHE A 66 5.19 -0.71 8.44
C PHE A 66 4.92 -0.32 9.90
#